data_AF-A0A511X537-F1
#
_entry.id   AF-A0A511X537-F1
#
_cell.length_a   1.000
_cell.length_b   1.000
_cell.length_c   1.000
_cell.angle_alpha   90.00
_cell.angle_beta   90.00
_cell.angle_gamma   90.00
#
_symmetry.space_group_name_H-M   'P 1'
#
loop_
_entity.id
_entity.type
_entity.pdbx_description
1 polymer ?
#
loop_
_entity_poly.entity_id
_entity_poly.type
_entity_poly.pdbx_seq_one_letter_code
_entity_poly.pdbx_strand_id
1 'polypeptide(L)'
;MFLYEFDAMREVIDKAERMFGLLSEMECREMTEEEWLQQFYDVATLYVENEYALLGLEIYVEGDLEPFFTDAIKRFEEGERWLFDLFVAMRDYKEAIVRTLLPYVYH
;
A
#
# COMPACT_ATOMS: atom_id res chain seq x y z
N MET A 1 15.86 7.76 17.22
CA MET A 1 14.47 7.37 16.97
C MET A 1 13.66 7.65 18.22
N PHE A 2 12.68 8.53 18.10
CA PHE A 2 11.79 8.93 19.20
C PHE A 2 10.62 7.94 19.33
N LEU A 3 10.00 7.88 20.51
CA LEU A 3 8.90 6.94 20.79
C LEU A 3 7.72 7.10 19.79
N TYR A 4 7.43 8.33 19.35
CA TYR A 4 6.37 8.60 18.38
C TYR A 4 6.66 8.03 16.98
N GLU A 5 7.94 7.87 16.62
CA GLU A 5 8.36 7.31 15.33
C GLU A 5 8.14 5.79 15.33
N PHE A 6 8.33 5.12 16.48
CA PHE A 6 8.02 3.70 16.66
C PHE A 6 6.53 3.40 16.54
N ASP A 7 5.67 4.22 17.16
CA ASP A 7 4.22 4.05 17.06
C ASP A 7 3.73 4.26 15.63
N ALA A 8 4.27 5.27 14.93
CA ALA A 8 3.99 5.51 13.52
C ALA A 8 4.46 4.36 12.62
N MET A 9 5.66 3.81 12.84
CA MET A 9 6.14 2.63 12.09
C MET A 9 5.29 1.39 12.34
N ARG A 10 4.79 1.17 13.57
CA ARG A 10 3.84 0.09 13.84
C ARG A 10 2.52 0.28 13.09
N GLU A 11 1.99 1.50 13.08
CA GLU A 11 0.77 1.81 12.32
C GLU A 11 0.95 1.53 10.82
N VAL A 12 2.12 1.85 10.25
CA VAL A 12 2.46 1.52 8.85
C VAL A 12 2.46 0.01 8.61
N ILE A 13 3.07 -0.76 9.52
CA ILE A 13 3.09 -2.23 9.43
C ILE A 13 1.68 -2.80 9.53
N ASP A 14 0.87 -2.37 10.50
CA ASP A 14 -0.50 -2.85 10.70
C ASP A 14 -1.38 -2.58 9.46
N LYS A 15 -1.24 -1.38 8.86
CA LYS A 15 -1.93 -1.02 7.61
C LYS A 15 -1.45 -1.88 6.44
N ALA A 16 -0.15 -2.16 6.34
CA ALA A 16 0.40 -3.00 5.28
C ALA A 16 -0.10 -4.46 5.41
N GLU A 17 -0.22 -4.98 6.62
CA GLU A 17 -0.80 -6.30 6.88
C GLU A 17 -2.28 -6.35 6.49
N ARG A 18 -3.07 -5.33 6.87
CA ARG A 18 -4.48 -5.21 6.47
C ARG A 18 -4.63 -5.15 4.96
N MET A 19 -3.85 -4.30 4.30
CA MET A 19 -3.85 -4.15 2.85
C MET A 19 -3.57 -5.49 2.16
N PHE A 20 -2.58 -6.25 2.65
CA PHE A 20 -2.25 -7.56 2.10
C PHE A 20 -3.35 -8.62 2.32
N GLY A 21 -4.04 -8.55 3.47
CA GLY A 21 -5.21 -9.40 3.72
C GLY A 21 -6.31 -9.16 2.68
N LEU A 22 -6.62 -7.90 2.40
CA LEU A 22 -7.59 -7.52 1.37
C LEU A 22 -7.15 -7.94 -0.04
N LEU A 23 -5.88 -7.76 -0.40
CA LEU A 23 -5.34 -8.23 -1.68
C LEU A 23 -5.48 -9.75 -1.83
N SER A 24 -5.17 -10.51 -0.77
CA SER A 24 -5.28 -11.97 -0.78
C SER A 24 -6.71 -12.43 -1.01
N GLU A 25 -7.69 -11.74 -0.41
CA GLU A 25 -9.10 -12.01 -0.66
C GLU A 25 -9.49 -11.72 -2.12
N MET A 26 -8.99 -10.63 -2.71
CA MET A 26 -9.22 -10.30 -4.12
C MET A 26 -8.66 -11.36 -5.09
N GLU A 27 -7.58 -12.04 -4.72
CA GLU A 27 -6.98 -13.12 -5.53
C GLU A 27 -7.68 -14.46 -5.34
N CYS A 28 -8.23 -14.73 -4.15
CA CYS A 28 -8.66 -16.08 -3.76
C CYS A 28 -10.18 -16.26 -3.65
N ARG A 29 -10.94 -15.17 -3.50
CA ARG A 29 -12.40 -15.20 -3.33
C ARG A 29 -13.09 -14.82 -4.63
N GLU A 30 -14.15 -15.52 -5.00
CA GLU A 30 -15.05 -15.05 -6.05
C GLU A 30 -15.77 -13.77 -5.59
N MET A 31 -15.67 -12.72 -6.38
CA MET A 31 -16.24 -11.41 -6.11
C MET A 31 -16.99 -10.92 -7.34
N THR A 32 -18.05 -10.14 -7.11
CA THR A 32 -18.64 -9.32 -8.16
C THR A 32 -17.67 -8.21 -8.56
N GLU A 33 -17.85 -7.64 -9.75
CA GLU A 33 -17.05 -6.50 -10.22
C GLU A 33 -17.11 -5.31 -9.26
N GLU A 34 -18.29 -5.00 -8.72
CA GLU A 34 -18.49 -3.91 -7.76
C GLU A 34 -17.76 -4.16 -6.44
N GLU A 35 -17.83 -5.37 -5.89
CA GLU A 35 -17.09 -5.75 -4.68
C GLU A 35 -15.58 -5.69 -4.91
N TRP A 36 -15.10 -6.17 -6.07
CA TRP A 36 -13.69 -6.15 -6.40
C TRP A 36 -13.18 -4.70 -6.53
N LEU A 37 -13.93 -3.83 -7.21
CA LEU A 37 -13.59 -2.42 -7.37
C LEU A 37 -13.56 -1.70 -6.03
N GLN A 38 -14.57 -1.89 -5.18
CA GLN A 38 -14.60 -1.27 -3.85
C GLN A 38 -13.39 -1.72 -3.02
N GLN A 39 -13.09 -3.01 -3.01
CA GLN A 39 -11.95 -3.53 -2.26
C GLN A 39 -10.61 -3.03 -2.83
N PHE A 40 -10.49 -2.91 -4.16
CA PHE A 40 -9.34 -2.29 -4.80
C PHE A 40 -9.13 -0.84 -4.33
N TYR A 41 -10.21 -0.04 -4.25
CA TYR A 41 -10.13 1.32 -3.73
C TYR A 41 -9.70 1.38 -2.26
N ASP A 42 -10.20 0.47 -1.43
CA ASP A 42 -9.81 0.39 -0.02
C ASP A 42 -8.32 0.05 0.12
N VAL A 43 -7.82 -0.91 -0.66
CA VAL A 43 -6.40 -1.28 -0.72
C VAL A 43 -5.55 -0.10 -1.19
N ALA A 44 -5.93 0.55 -2.29
CA ALA A 44 -5.21 1.70 -2.83
C ALA A 44 -5.13 2.86 -1.81
N THR A 45 -6.20 3.07 -1.05
CA THR A 45 -6.22 4.09 0.03
C THR A 45 -5.23 3.75 1.13
N LEU A 46 -5.21 2.50 1.61
CA LEU A 46 -4.26 2.04 2.63
C LEU A 46 -2.81 2.15 2.16
N TYR A 47 -2.54 1.84 0.89
CA TYR A 47 -1.24 2.01 0.28
C TYR A 47 -0.78 3.47 0.36
N VAL A 48 -1.62 4.42 -0.08
CA VAL A 48 -1.36 5.87 -0.05
C VAL A 48 -1.06 6.36 1.36
N GLU A 49 -1.90 5.98 2.31
CA GLU A 49 -1.72 6.38 3.70
C GLU A 49 -0.38 5.91 4.26
N ASN A 50 0.07 4.71 3.89
CA ASN A 50 1.37 4.20 4.28
C ASN A 50 2.53 4.98 3.64
N GLU A 51 2.44 5.31 2.34
CA GLU A 51 3.45 6.12 1.66
C GLU A 51 3.61 7.49 2.33
N TYR A 52 2.49 8.18 2.61
CA TYR A 52 2.55 9.48 3.31
C TYR A 52 3.11 9.37 4.73
N ALA A 53 2.77 8.30 5.46
CA ALA A 53 3.32 8.07 6.79
C ALA A 53 4.83 7.80 6.75
N LEU A 54 5.30 7.02 5.77
CA LEU A 54 6.72 6.75 5.55
C LEU A 54 7.50 8.03 5.18
N LEU A 55 6.95 8.86 4.27
CA LEU A 55 7.52 10.16 3.94
C LEU A 55 7.64 11.07 5.17
N GLY A 56 6.60 11.10 6.02
CA GLY A 56 6.63 11.83 7.28
C GLY A 56 7.69 11.34 8.29
N LEU A 57 8.14 10.09 8.14
CA LEU A 57 9.20 9.46 8.93
C LEU A 57 10.58 9.55 8.24
N GLU A 58 10.67 10.18 7.06
CA GLU A 58 11.87 10.21 6.21
C GLU A 58 12.39 8.80 5.83
N ILE A 59 11.48 7.82 5.77
CA ILE A 59 11.79 6.44 5.38
C ILE A 59 11.39 6.24 3.92
N TYR A 60 12.37 5.85 3.10
CA TYR A 60 12.15 5.50 1.71
C TYR A 60 12.09 3.99 1.55
N VAL A 61 10.97 3.48 1.07
CA VAL A 61 10.80 2.08 0.69
C VAL A 61 10.98 1.99 -0.83
N GLU A 62 11.76 1.02 -1.33
CA GLU A 62 11.89 0.79 -2.78
C GLU A 62 10.51 0.53 -3.39
N GLY A 63 10.07 1.42 -4.28
CA GLY A 63 8.70 1.44 -4.83
C GLY A 63 8.13 2.85 -4.94
N ASP A 64 8.97 3.86 -5.24
CA ASP A 64 8.61 5.27 -5.19
C ASP A 64 7.47 5.61 -6.19
N LEU A 65 6.25 5.75 -5.68
CA LEU A 65 5.04 5.98 -6.46
C LEU A 65 4.57 7.45 -6.43
N GLU A 66 5.37 8.40 -5.93
CA GLU A 66 5.02 9.84 -5.96
C GLU A 66 4.52 10.32 -7.35
N PRO A 67 5.10 9.86 -8.48
CA PRO A 67 4.59 10.18 -9.82
C PRO A 67 3.27 9.49 -10.19
N PHE A 68 2.95 8.34 -9.59
CA PHE A 68 1.77 7.54 -9.93
C PHE A 68 0.50 8.12 -9.33
N PHE A 69 0.54 8.81 -8.18
CA PHE A 69 -0.68 9.32 -7.53
C PHE A 69 -1.27 10.58 -8.16
N THR A 70 -0.42 11.53 -8.56
CA THR A 70 -0.89 12.75 -9.27
C THR A 70 -1.58 12.39 -10.60
N ASP A 71 -1.20 11.26 -11.18
CA ASP A 71 -1.71 10.76 -12.45
C ASP A 71 -2.82 9.70 -12.30
N ALA A 72 -2.83 8.86 -11.26
CA ALA A 72 -3.80 7.76 -11.11
C ALA A 72 -5.25 8.23 -11.00
N ILE A 73 -5.53 9.35 -10.31
CA ILE A 73 -6.89 9.91 -10.18
C ILE A 73 -7.38 10.50 -11.53
N LYS A 74 -6.48 11.04 -12.35
CA LYS A 74 -6.80 11.54 -13.70
C LYS A 74 -6.87 10.43 -14.76
N ARG A 75 -6.13 9.34 -14.57
CA ARG A 75 -5.91 8.28 -15.57
C ARG A 75 -6.73 7.01 -15.34
N PHE A 76 -7.50 6.94 -14.26
CA PHE A 76 -8.59 5.96 -14.13
C PHE A 76 -9.58 6.05 -15.31
N GLU A 77 -9.65 7.22 -15.97
CA GLU A 77 -10.44 7.44 -17.19
C GLU A 77 -9.84 6.77 -18.47
N GLU A 78 -8.58 6.28 -18.46
CA GLU A 78 -7.85 5.88 -19.68
C GLU A 78 -7.63 4.35 -19.87
N GLY A 79 -8.05 3.49 -18.94
CA GLY A 79 -8.26 2.05 -19.22
C GLY A 79 -7.32 1.03 -18.55
N GLU A 80 -7.85 -0.20 -18.50
CA GLU A 80 -7.58 -1.36 -17.63
C GLU A 80 -6.12 -1.82 -17.40
N ARG A 81 -5.15 -1.40 -18.20
CA ARG A 81 -3.78 -1.93 -18.13
C ARG A 81 -3.03 -1.46 -16.88
N TRP A 82 -3.31 -0.25 -16.41
CA TRP A 82 -2.59 0.39 -15.29
C TRP A 82 -3.12 -0.02 -13.92
N LEU A 83 -4.39 -0.46 -13.83
CA LEU A 83 -4.97 -1.04 -12.62
C LEU A 83 -4.25 -2.33 -12.21
N PHE A 84 -3.89 -3.14 -13.21
CA PHE A 84 -3.14 -4.37 -12.99
C PHE A 84 -1.71 -4.09 -12.50
N ASP A 85 -1.03 -3.11 -13.09
CA ASP A 85 0.31 -2.71 -12.66
C ASP A 85 0.31 -2.17 -11.22
N LEU A 86 -0.70 -1.35 -10.86
CA LEU A 86 -0.88 -0.87 -9.48
C LEU A 86 -1.17 -2.03 -8.52
N PHE A 87 -2.02 -2.99 -8.93
CA PHE A 87 -2.30 -4.20 -8.14
C PHE A 87 -1.03 -5.00 -7.85
N VAL A 88 -0.17 -5.21 -8.87
CA VAL A 88 1.12 -5.88 -8.71
C VAL A 88 2.05 -5.11 -7.78
N ALA A 89 2.12 -3.78 -7.89
CA ALA A 89 2.93 -2.95 -7.00
C ALA A 89 2.46 -3.07 -5.53
N MET A 90 1.15 -2.99 -5.29
CA MET A 90 0.58 -3.14 -3.94
C MET A 90 0.83 -4.54 -3.35
N ARG A 91 0.86 -5.58 -4.18
CA ARG A 91 1.24 -6.94 -3.74
C ARG A 91 2.68 -7.01 -3.24
N ASP A 92 3.61 -6.41 -3.97
CA ASP A 92 5.05 -6.48 -3.66
C ASP A 92 5.44 -5.53 -2.50
N TYR A 93 4.61 -4.52 -2.22
CA TYR A 93 4.80 -3.50 -1.18
C TYR A 93 5.00 -4.05 0.24
N LYS A 94 4.22 -5.09 0.62
CA LYS A 94 4.34 -5.67 1.97
C LYS A 94 5.75 -6.20 2.21
N GLU A 95 6.34 -6.89 1.24
CA GLU A 95 7.70 -7.41 1.39
C GLU A 95 8.71 -6.28 1.57
N ALA A 96 8.53 -5.18 0.84
CA ALA A 96 9.39 -4.01 0.94
C ALA A 96 9.27 -3.32 2.31
N ILE A 97 8.04 -3.14 2.82
CA ILE A 97 7.79 -2.63 4.18
C ILE A 97 8.40 -3.54 5.24
N VAL A 98 8.17 -4.86 5.17
CA VAL A 98 8.70 -5.83 6.13
C VAL A 98 10.22 -5.76 6.16
N ARG A 99 10.89 -5.75 4.99
CA ARG A 99 12.35 -5.67 4.91
C ARG A 99 12.89 -4.34 5.46
N THR A 100 12.18 -3.24 5.22
CA THR A 100 12.62 -1.90 5.60
C THR A 100 12.36 -1.61 7.07
N LEU A 101 11.16 -1.91 7.59
CA LEU A 101 10.70 -1.48 8.92
C LEU A 101 10.91 -2.51 10.04
N LEU A 102 10.89 -3.84 9.77
CA LEU A 102 11.05 -4.82 10.87
C LEU A 102 12.32 -4.59 11.72
N PRO A 103 13.49 -4.28 11.13
CA PRO A 103 14.70 -4.03 11.91
C PRO A 103 14.55 -2.88 12.89
N TYR A 104 13.69 -1.89 12.59
CA TYR A 104 13.47 -0.73 13.45
C TYR A 104 12.51 -1.00 14.60
N VAL A 105 11.60 -1.98 14.47
CA VAL A 105 10.53 -2.24 15.46
C VAL A 105 10.88 -3.36 16.45
N TYR A 106 11.84 -4.23 16.13
CA TYR A 106 12.27 -5.36 16.96
C TYR A 106 13.57 -5.12 17.76
N HIS A 107 14.07 -3.89 17.80
CA HIS A 107 15.25 -3.46 18.58
C HIS A 107 14.88 -2.40 19.61
#